data_AF-A0A4Y2WSD7-F1
#
_entry.id   AF-A0A4Y2WSD7-F1
#
_cell.length_a   1.000
_cell.length_b   1.000
_cell.length_c   1.000
_cell.angle_alpha   90.00
_cell.angle_beta   90.00
_cell.angle_gamma   90.00
#
_symmetry.space_group_name_H-M   'P 1'
#
loop_
_entity.id
_entity.type
_entity.pdbx_description
1 polymer ?
#
loop_
_entity_poly.entity_id
_entity_poly.type
_entity_poly.pdbx_seq_one_letter_code
_entity_poly.pdbx_strand_id
1 'polypeptide(L)'
;MNPKRIAAMWLLYRRLRRRRIKRNYWVHPINQKREQIGIFHTLLKELQKDENKFFIFFRMTIPSFNELHQRLKTKILRKNSKMRNSITSEERLALTLR
;
A
#
# COMPACT_ATOMS: atom_id res chain seq x y z
N MET A 1 -26.58 34.21 18.91
CA MET A 1 -26.71 32.73 18.89
C MET A 1 -25.78 32.12 19.94
N ASN A 2 -26.22 31.11 20.68
CA ASN A 2 -25.40 30.43 21.68
C ASN A 2 -24.28 29.61 21.00
N PRO A 3 -22.99 29.83 21.31
CA PRO A 3 -21.86 29.16 20.66
C PRO A 3 -21.91 27.63 20.82
N LYS A 4 -22.47 27.12 21.92
CA LYS A 4 -22.65 25.66 22.13
C LYS A 4 -23.61 25.05 21.11
N ARG A 5 -24.65 25.79 20.70
CA ARG A 5 -25.61 25.34 19.68
C ARG A 5 -24.98 25.27 18.29
N ILE A 6 -24.15 26.25 17.94
CA ILE A 6 -23.42 26.26 16.66
C ILE A 6 -22.45 25.07 16.58
N ALA A 7 -21.69 24.82 17.65
CA ALA A 7 -20.79 23.67 17.73
C ALA A 7 -21.54 22.33 17.61
N ALA A 8 -22.68 22.19 18.30
CA ALA A 8 -23.52 21.01 18.22
C ALA A 8 -24.08 20.77 16.80
N MET A 9 -24.58 21.83 16.15
CA MET A 9 -25.04 21.77 14.76
C MET A 9 -23.91 21.35 13.79
N TRP A 10 -22.72 21.92 13.95
CA TRP A 10 -21.57 21.57 13.13
C TRP A 10 -21.14 20.10 13.32
N LEU A 11 -21.13 19.60 14.55
CA LEU A 11 -20.84 18.19 14.85
C LEU A 11 -21.89 17.25 14.22
N LEU A 12 -23.17 17.61 14.30
CA LEU A 12 -24.25 16.84 13.68
C LEU A 12 -24.11 16.82 12.15
N TYR A 13 -23.90 17.98 11.53
CA TYR A 13 -23.65 18.09 10.09
C TYR A 13 -22.44 17.24 9.66
N ARG A 14 -21.33 17.31 10.41
CA ARG A 14 -20.13 16.50 10.16
C ARG A 14 -20.42 15.00 10.24
N ARG A 15 -21.22 14.55 11.22
CA ARG A 15 -21.61 13.15 11.38
C ARG A 15 -22.49 12.67 10.22
N LEU A 16 -23.49 13.47 9.83
CA LEU A 16 -24.39 13.17 8.71
C LEU A 16 -23.63 13.14 7.38
N ARG A 17 -22.71 14.08 7.15
CA ARG A 17 -21.85 14.11 5.95
C ARG A 17 -20.94 12.89 5.87
N ARG A 18 -20.34 12.44 6.98
CA ARG A 18 -19.54 11.20 7.01
C ARG A 18 -20.39 9.96 6.70
N ARG A 19 -21.64 9.90 7.14
CA ARG A 19 -22.57 8.80 6.83
C ARG A 19 -22.96 8.73 5.36
N ARG A 20 -22.98 9.87 4.65
CA ARG A 20 -23.23 9.92 3.20
C ARG A 20 -22.09 9.33 2.37
N ILE A 21 -20.86 9.34 2.88
CA ILE A 21 -19.73 8.67 2.22
C ILE A 21 -19.79 7.19 2.57
N LYS A 22 -20.70 6.46 1.91
CA LYS A 22 -20.70 4.99 1.93
C LYS A 22 -19.49 4.52 1.14
N ARG A 23 -18.48 4.03 1.85
CA ARG A 23 -17.35 3.33 1.23
C ARG A 23 -17.84 1.93 0.87
N ASN A 24 -17.91 1.59 -0.42
CA ASN A 24 -18.36 0.27 -0.88
C ASN A 24 -17.47 -0.87 -0.34
N TYR A 25 -16.16 -0.60 -0.21
CA TYR A 25 -15.20 -1.57 0.29
C TYR A 25 -14.19 -0.90 1.21
N TRP A 26 -13.94 -1.51 2.37
CA TRP A 26 -12.81 -1.13 3.20
C TRP A 26 -11.47 -1.49 2.53
N VAL A 27 -11.39 -2.71 1.99
CA VAL A 27 -10.34 -3.20 1.09
C VAL A 27 -11.04 -3.78 -0.14
N HIS A 28 -10.73 -3.24 -1.33
CA HIS A 28 -11.32 -3.71 -2.58
C HIS A 28 -11.01 -5.20 -2.83
N PRO A 29 -11.95 -6.03 -3.32
CA PRO A 29 -11.73 -7.47 -3.55
C PRO A 29 -10.48 -7.79 -4.38
N ILE A 30 -10.13 -6.94 -5.35
CA ILE A 30 -8.90 -7.11 -6.14
C ILE A 30 -7.63 -7.09 -5.28
N ASN A 31 -7.60 -6.26 -4.24
CA ASN A 31 -6.46 -6.14 -3.32
C ASN A 31 -6.42 -7.28 -2.31
N GLN A 32 -7.53 -7.98 -2.09
CA GLN A 32 -7.56 -9.20 -1.30
C GLN A 32 -6.89 -10.35 -2.06
N LYS A 33 -6.97 -10.34 -3.40
CA LYS A 33 -6.34 -11.34 -4.28
C LYS A 33 -4.84 -11.09 -4.54
N ARG A 34 -4.22 -10.11 -3.87
CA ARG A 34 -2.86 -9.64 -4.19
C ARG A 34 -1.81 -10.74 -4.12
N GLU A 35 -1.92 -11.65 -3.17
CA GLU A 35 -0.95 -12.75 -3.04
C GLU A 35 -1.04 -13.74 -4.22
N GLN A 36 -2.22 -13.87 -4.85
CA GLN A 36 -2.43 -14.77 -5.99
C GLN A 36 -2.14 -14.09 -7.34
N ILE A 37 -2.58 -12.84 -7.53
CA ILE A 37 -2.54 -12.15 -8.83
C ILE A 37 -1.61 -10.93 -8.87
N GLY A 38 -1.10 -10.51 -7.72
CA GLY A 38 -0.28 -9.32 -7.61
C GLY A 38 1.05 -9.49 -8.32
N ILE A 39 1.44 -8.47 -9.08
CA ILE A 39 2.63 -8.49 -9.95
C ILE A 39 3.92 -8.78 -9.17
N PHE A 40 4.00 -8.33 -7.91
CA PHE A 40 5.10 -8.69 -7.04
C PHE A 40 5.18 -10.21 -6.79
N HIS A 41 4.05 -10.86 -6.57
CA HIS A 41 4.01 -12.29 -6.26
C HIS A 41 4.10 -13.18 -7.50
N THR A 42 3.61 -12.71 -8.65
CA THR A 42 3.57 -13.49 -9.90
C THR A 42 4.77 -13.24 -10.82
N LEU A 43 5.21 -11.99 -10.99
CA LEU A 43 6.20 -11.61 -11.99
C LEU A 43 7.61 -11.44 -11.42
N LEU A 44 7.75 -10.95 -10.19
CA LEU A 44 9.06 -10.61 -9.63
C LEU A 44 10.04 -11.79 -9.64
N LYS A 45 9.55 -12.99 -9.27
CA LYS A 45 10.37 -14.21 -9.25
C LYS A 45 10.90 -14.57 -10.64
N GLU A 46 10.13 -14.30 -11.69
CA GLU A 46 10.58 -14.53 -13.07
C GLU A 46 11.58 -13.45 -13.51
N LEU A 47 11.37 -12.19 -13.12
CA LEU A 47 12.34 -11.12 -13.37
C LEU A 47 13.67 -11.40 -12.68
N GLN A 48 13.67 -11.90 -11.45
CA GLN A 48 14.90 -12.22 -10.71
C GLN A 48 15.75 -13.33 -11.36
N LYS A 49 15.18 -14.14 -12.26
CA LYS A 49 15.92 -15.17 -13.03
C LYS A 49 16.60 -14.62 -14.28
N ASP A 50 16.23 -13.42 -14.72
CA ASP A 50 16.72 -12.78 -15.95
C ASP A 50 17.17 -11.34 -15.62
N GLU A 51 18.47 -11.16 -15.39
CA GLU A 51 19.04 -9.88 -14.98
C GLU A 51 18.74 -8.74 -15.98
N ASN A 52 18.70 -9.04 -17.28
CA ASN A 52 18.41 -8.05 -18.31
C ASN A 52 16.97 -7.58 -18.20
N LYS A 53 16.01 -8.51 -18.05
CA LYS A 53 14.60 -8.13 -17.84
C LYS A 53 14.40 -7.42 -16.51
N PHE A 54 15.07 -7.85 -15.45
CA PHE A 54 15.03 -7.17 -14.16
C PHE A 54 15.52 -5.72 -14.30
N PHE A 55 16.65 -5.51 -14.98
CA PHE A 55 17.22 -4.19 -15.22
C PHE A 55 16.29 -3.32 -16.07
N ILE A 56 15.69 -3.86 -17.12
CA ILE A 56 14.70 -3.12 -17.93
C ILE A 56 13.49 -2.71 -17.08
N PHE A 57 13.03 -3.60 -16.21
CA PHE A 57 11.84 -3.38 -15.38
C PHE A 57 12.08 -2.36 -14.27
N PHE A 58 13.17 -2.49 -13.50
CA PHE A 58 13.45 -1.64 -12.33
C PHE A 58 14.46 -0.53 -12.59
N ARG A 59 15.08 -0.50 -13.79
CA ARG A 59 16.18 0.42 -14.14
C ARG A 59 17.39 0.34 -13.21
N MET A 60 17.57 -0.80 -12.56
CA MET A 60 18.69 -1.11 -11.67
C MET A 60 18.94 -2.62 -11.62
N THR A 61 20.15 -3.00 -11.25
CA THR A 61 20.52 -4.41 -11.08
C THR A 61 19.90 -4.99 -9.80
N ILE A 62 19.84 -6.32 -9.72
CA ILE A 62 19.35 -7.02 -8.52
C ILE A 62 20.16 -6.63 -7.26
N PRO A 63 21.51 -6.57 -7.30
CA PRO A 63 22.29 -6.11 -6.15
C PRO A 63 21.94 -4.69 -5.71
N SER A 64 21.80 -3.74 -6.66
CA SER A 64 21.43 -2.35 -6.34
C SER A 64 20.04 -2.26 -5.73
N PHE A 65 19.08 -3.04 -6.24
CA PHE A 65 17.75 -3.13 -5.64
C PHE A 65 17.81 -3.65 -4.20
N ASN A 66 18.57 -4.72 -3.97
CA ASN A 66 18.72 -5.32 -2.64
C ASN A 66 19.42 -4.36 -1.65
N GLU A 67 20.46 -3.66 -2.09
CA GLU A 67 21.16 -2.65 -1.29
C GLU A 67 20.21 -1.50 -0.92
N LEU A 68 19.47 -0.97 -1.89
CA LEU A 68 18.48 0.07 -1.68
C LEU A 68 17.39 -0.40 -0.70
N HIS A 69 16.92 -1.63 -0.86
CA HIS A 69 15.95 -2.23 0.04
C HIS A 69 16.48 -2.32 1.46
N GLN A 70 17.71 -2.80 1.66
CA GLN A 70 18.31 -2.90 2.99
C GLN A 70 18.38 -1.54 3.69
N ARG A 71 18.79 -0.48 2.97
CA ARG A 71 18.87 0.89 3.50
C ARG A 71 17.50 1.46 3.90
N LEU A 72 16.45 1.11 3.15
CA LEU A 72 15.10 1.63 3.37
C LEU A 72 14.22 0.73 4.24
N LYS A 73 14.59 -0.54 4.43
CA LYS A 73 13.77 -1.58 5.05
C LYS A 73 13.15 -1.11 6.36
N THR A 74 13.94 -0.56 7.27
CA THR A 74 13.48 -0.11 8.60
C THR A 74 12.51 1.07 8.52
N LYS A 75 12.68 1.96 7.52
CA LYS A 75 11.83 3.15 7.32
C LYS A 75 10.50 2.82 6.67
N ILE A 76 10.49 1.83 5.78
CA ILE A 76 9.31 1.51 4.98
C ILE A 76 8.53 0.31 5.52
N LEU A 77 9.10 -0.54 6.38
CA LEU A 77 8.42 -1.70 6.95
C LEU A 77 7.20 -1.27 7.80
N ARG A 78 6.11 -2.01 7.67
CA ARG A 78 4.89 -1.81 8.48
C ARG A 78 4.53 -3.08 9.21
N LYS A 79 4.00 -2.94 10.43
CA LYS A 79 3.50 -4.08 11.22
C LYS A 79 2.17 -4.58 10.68
N ASN A 80 1.95 -5.89 10.78
CA ASN A 80 0.64 -6.48 10.56
C ASN A 80 -0.34 -5.97 11.62
N SER A 81 -1.60 -5.87 11.22
CA SER A 81 -2.70 -5.56 12.14
C SER A 81 -3.59 -6.79 12.27
N LYS A 82 -4.40 -6.87 13.32
CA LYS A 82 -5.39 -7.96 13.48
C LYS A 82 -6.34 -8.11 12.28
N MET A 83 -6.52 -7.05 11.50
CA MET A 83 -7.52 -7.01 10.45
C MET A 83 -6.94 -7.14 9.03
N ARG A 84 -5.63 -6.94 8.85
CA ARG A 84 -4.93 -7.17 7.57
C ARG A 84 -3.43 -7.30 7.74
N ASN A 85 -2.84 -8.09 6.85
CA ASN A 85 -1.39 -8.13 6.63
C ASN A 85 -0.92 -6.82 5.99
N SER A 86 0.25 -6.36 6.41
CA SER A 86 0.91 -5.23 5.81
C SER A 86 1.53 -5.64 4.47
N ILE A 87 1.75 -4.67 3.59
CA ILE A 87 2.58 -4.86 2.40
C ILE A 87 4.02 -5.03 2.89
N THR A 88 4.73 -6.05 2.43
CA THR A 88 6.13 -6.26 2.82
C THR A 88 6.97 -5.05 2.37
N SER A 89 8.11 -4.81 3.01
CA SER A 89 8.98 -3.69 2.60
C SER A 89 9.50 -3.87 1.17
N GLU A 90 9.74 -5.11 0.75
CA GLU A 90 10.25 -5.44 -0.59
C GLU A 90 9.18 -5.20 -1.65
N GLU A 91 7.96 -5.70 -1.41
CA GLU A 91 6.82 -5.44 -2.29
C GLU A 91 6.50 -3.96 -2.39
N ARG A 92 6.58 -3.23 -1.28
CA ARG A 92 6.40 -1.77 -1.28
C ARG A 92 7.46 -1.08 -2.14
N LEU A 93 8.73 -1.49 -2.03
CA LEU A 93 9.80 -0.92 -2.84
C LEU A 93 9.60 -1.24 -4.34
N ALA A 94 9.33 -2.49 -4.67
CA ALA A 94 9.09 -2.95 -6.03
C ALA A 94 7.91 -2.20 -6.70
N LEU A 95 6.80 -2.00 -5.97
CA LEU A 95 5.66 -1.23 -6.47
C LEU A 95 5.96 0.27 -6.62
N THR A 96 6.93 0.80 -5.89
CA THR A 96 7.29 2.23 -5.95
C THR A 96 8.25 2.53 -7.10
N LEU A 97 9.14 1.59 -7.41
CA LEU A 97 10.17 1.75 -8.44
C LEU A 97 9.70 1.41 -9.86
N ARG A 98 8.62 0.65 -9.99
CA ARG A 98 7.98 0.36 -11.27
C ARG A 98 7.19 1.56 -11.77
#